data_AF-A0A818RZF1-F1
#
_entry.id   AF-A0A818RZF1-F1
#
_cell.length_a   1.000
_cell.length_b   1.000
_cell.length_c   1.000
_cell.angle_alpha   90.00
_cell.angle_beta   90.00
_cell.angle_gamma   90.00
#
_symmetry.space_group_name_H-M   'P 1'
#
loop_
_entity.id
_entity.type
_entity.pdbx_description
1 polymer ?
#
loop_
_entity_poly.entity_id
_entity_poly.type
_entity_poly.pdbx_seq_one_letter_code
_entity_poly.pdbx_strand_id
1 'polypeptide(L)'
;MLLDTHLIPKAMATKSKVSYLKMKGDYYRYLAEVTNGDERQKIVEESQCAYIDAFNIAKNEIPPAHPIRLGVALNFAVFQYKILKKPDAAAHMAHQLWTSDESGPDNENQLEQQ
;
A
#
# COMPACT_ATOMS: atom_id res chain seq x y z
N MET A 1 -4.39 -3.25 19.46
CA MET A 1 -4.48 -4.41 18.54
C MET A 1 -3.12 -5.13 18.50
N LEU A 2 -3.06 -6.44 18.21
CA LEU A 2 -1.81 -7.24 18.16
C LEU A 2 -0.73 -6.59 17.26
N LEU A 3 -1.16 -6.01 16.14
CA LEU A 3 -0.29 -5.32 15.19
C LEU A 3 0.45 -4.14 15.85
N ASP A 4 -0.24 -3.29 16.61
CA ASP A 4 0.36 -2.10 17.23
C ASP A 4 1.24 -2.43 18.44
N THR A 5 0.89 -3.46 19.20
CA THR A 5 1.58 -3.76 20.48
C THR A 5 2.74 -4.73 20.33
N HIS A 6 2.76 -5.57 19.29
CA HIS A 6 3.76 -6.63 19.16
C HIS A 6 4.42 -6.71 17.79
N LEU A 7 3.66 -6.69 16.69
CA LEU A 7 4.22 -7.01 15.38
C LEU A 7 4.93 -5.82 14.71
N ILE A 8 4.27 -4.66 14.64
CA ILE A 8 4.86 -3.45 14.03
C ILE A 8 6.10 -2.96 14.82
N PRO A 9 6.08 -2.87 16.17
CA PRO A 9 7.24 -2.39 16.92
C PRO A 9 8.45 -3.32 16.85
N LYS A 10 8.24 -4.63 16.67
CA LYS A 10 9.32 -5.63 16.63
C LYS A 10 9.78 -5.97 15.20
N ALA A 11 9.17 -5.37 14.18
CA ALA A 11 9.53 -5.61 12.79
C ALA A 11 10.86 -4.92 12.44
N MET A 12 11.95 -5.70 12.48
CA MET A 12 13.30 -5.22 12.12
C MET A 12 13.49 -5.12 10.60
N ALA A 13 12.85 -6.00 9.83
CA ALA A 13 12.93 -5.98 8.37
C ALA A 13 11.88 -5.04 7.78
N THR A 14 12.30 -4.15 6.88
CA THR A 14 11.42 -3.22 6.15
C THR A 14 10.20 -3.93 5.54
N LYS A 15 10.43 -5.04 4.83
CA LYS A 15 9.37 -5.81 4.17
C LYS A 15 8.29 -6.30 5.14
N SER A 16 8.71 -6.75 6.34
CA SER A 16 7.79 -7.18 7.40
C SER A 16 7.01 -6.00 7.95
N LYS A 17 7.68 -4.86 8.24
CA LYS A 17 7.04 -3.65 8.73
C LYS A 17 5.97 -3.13 7.76
N VAL A 18 6.29 -3.06 6.47
CA VAL A 18 5.36 -2.69 5.39
C VAL A 18 4.17 -3.65 5.34
N SER A 19 4.43 -4.96 5.41
CA SER A 19 3.36 -5.98 5.39
C SER A 19 2.42 -5.85 6.58
N TYR A 20 2.93 -5.57 7.78
CA TYR A 20 2.11 -5.38 8.98
C TYR A 20 1.32 -4.07 8.95
N LEU A 21 1.90 -2.97 8.46
CA LEU A 21 1.18 -1.71 8.26
C LEU A 21 0.06 -1.88 7.22
N LYS A 22 0.32 -2.60 6.13
CA LYS A 22 -0.71 -2.98 5.16
C LYS A 22 -1.83 -3.78 5.81
N MET A 23 -1.50 -4.78 6.63
CA MET A 23 -2.50 -5.58 7.36
C MET A 23 -3.32 -4.71 8.32
N LYS A 24 -2.70 -3.73 8.99
CA LYS A 24 -3.42 -2.74 9.82
C LYS A 24 -4.40 -1.94 8.96
N GLY A 25 -3.96 -1.40 7.82
CA GLY A 25 -4.81 -0.68 6.88
C GLY A 25 -5.98 -1.52 6.37
N ASP A 26 -5.72 -2.77 6.00
CA ASP A 26 -6.75 -3.73 5.56
C ASP A 26 -7.77 -4.03 6.66
N TYR A 27 -7.31 -4.25 7.90
CA TYR A 27 -8.19 -4.52 9.03
C TYR A 27 -9.15 -3.34 9.30
N TYR A 28 -8.62 -2.11 9.41
CA TYR A 28 -9.46 -0.93 9.61
C TYR A 28 -10.35 -0.66 8.39
N ARG A 29 -9.90 -0.96 7.16
CA ARG A 29 -10.76 -0.89 5.98
C ARG A 29 -11.96 -1.82 6.11
N TYR A 30 -11.76 -3.09 6.47
CA TYR A 30 -12.87 -4.03 6.66
C TYR A 30 -13.79 -3.58 7.79
N LEU A 31 -13.24 -3.04 8.87
CA LEU A 31 -14.04 -2.48 9.96
C LEU A 31 -14.89 -1.28 9.48
N ALA A 32 -14.33 -0.41 8.62
CA ALA A 32 -15.05 0.72 8.04
C ALA A 32 -16.16 0.32 7.05
N GLU A 33 -16.10 -0.88 6.47
CA GLU A 33 -17.15 -1.41 5.58
C GLU A 33 -18.42 -1.78 6.36
N VAL A 34 -18.30 -2.14 7.64
CA VAL A 34 -19.41 -2.58 8.50
C VAL A 34 -19.80 -1.56 9.57
N THR A 35 -18.98 -0.54 9.81
CA THR A 35 -19.24 0.50 10.83
C THR A 35 -19.94 1.70 10.21
N ASN A 36 -20.98 2.19 10.87
CA ASN A 36 -21.75 3.37 10.48
C ASN A 36 -21.73 4.43 11.60
N GLY A 37 -22.13 5.66 11.28
CA GLY A 37 -22.20 6.76 12.25
C GLY A 37 -20.84 7.32 12.63
N ASP A 38 -20.77 7.97 13.79
CA ASP A 38 -19.66 8.85 14.18
C ASP A 38 -18.32 8.12 14.36
N GLU A 39 -18.35 6.84 14.71
CA GLU A 39 -17.13 6.03 14.88
C GLU A 39 -16.45 5.69 13.55
N ARG A 40 -17.21 5.66 12.45
CA ARG A 40 -16.71 5.29 11.13
C ARG A 40 -15.58 6.23 10.69
N GLN A 41 -15.69 7.52 10.96
CA GLN A 41 -14.71 8.50 10.52
C GLN A 41 -13.31 8.21 11.12
N LYS A 42 -13.25 7.91 12.42
CA LYS A 42 -11.99 7.55 13.10
C LYS A 42 -11.37 6.27 12.53
N ILE A 43 -12.20 5.27 12.23
CA ILE A 43 -11.75 3.99 11.65
C ILE A 43 -11.18 4.21 10.24
N VAL A 44 -11.82 5.07 9.44
CA VAL A 44 -11.34 5.44 8.10
C VAL A 44 -9.99 6.16 8.20
N GLU A 45 -9.82 7.07 9.15
CA GLU A 45 -8.56 7.77 9.39
C GLU A 45 -7.44 6.80 9.79
N GLU A 46 -7.70 5.86 10.71
CA GLU A 46 -6.73 4.82 11.09
C GLU A 46 -6.33 3.93 9.89
N SER A 47 -7.28 3.55 9.05
CA SER A 47 -6.99 2.81 7.81
C SER A 47 -6.11 3.63 6.87
N GLN A 48 -6.46 4.90 6.67
CA GLN A 48 -5.74 5.80 5.78
C GLN A 48 -4.30 6.04 6.25
N CYS A 49 -4.09 6.33 7.54
CA CYS A 49 -2.76 6.52 8.12
C CYS A 49 -1.88 5.29 7.91
N ALA A 50 -2.40 4.09 8.20
CA ALA A 50 -1.66 2.84 8.04
C ALA A 50 -1.27 2.57 6.58
N TYR A 51 -2.16 2.85 5.62
CA TYR A 51 -1.82 2.72 4.20
C TYR A 51 -0.79 3.75 3.73
N ILE A 52 -0.89 5.01 4.17
CA ILE A 52 0.08 6.05 3.83
C ILE A 52 1.47 5.67 4.35
N ASP A 53 1.57 5.22 5.60
CA ASP A 53 2.84 4.78 6.19
C ASP A 53 3.42 3.58 5.43
N ALA A 54 2.60 2.55 5.16
CA ALA A 54 3.03 1.39 4.38
C ALA A 54 3.51 1.79 2.98
N PHE A 55 2.78 2.67 2.30
CA PHE A 55 3.07 3.11 0.95
C PHE A 55 4.35 3.94 0.88
N ASN A 56 4.55 4.88 1.82
CA ASN A 56 5.75 5.72 1.87
C ASN A 56 7.02 4.89 2.09
N ILE A 57 6.99 3.95 3.05
CA ILE A 57 8.12 3.05 3.31
C ILE A 57 8.36 2.16 2.08
N ALA A 58 7.32 1.55 1.52
CA ALA A 58 7.46 0.70 0.34
C ALA A 58 8.01 1.47 -0.88
N LYS A 59 7.56 2.71 -1.09
CA LYS A 59 8.00 3.55 -2.20
C LYS A 59 9.50 3.87 -2.15
N ASN A 60 10.02 4.10 -0.94
CA ASN A 60 11.39 4.54 -0.73
C ASN A 60 12.39 3.38 -0.57
N GLU A 61 11.95 2.25 -0.01
CA GLU A 61 12.86 1.17 0.41
C GLU A 61 12.66 -0.15 -0.34
N ILE A 62 11.62 -0.27 -1.16
CA ILE A 62 11.31 -1.51 -1.90
C ILE A 62 11.27 -1.22 -3.42
N PRO A 63 11.92 -2.03 -4.26
CA PRO A 63 11.87 -1.87 -5.71
C PRO A 63 10.43 -1.81 -6.26
N PRO A 64 10.16 -0.99 -7.30
CA PRO A 64 8.81 -0.81 -7.89
C PRO A 64 8.06 -2.12 -8.13
N ALA A 65 8.68 -3.06 -8.88
CA ALA A 65 8.08 -4.33 -9.27
C ALA A 65 7.97 -5.37 -8.15
N HIS A 66 8.37 -5.05 -6.92
CA HIS A 66 8.34 -6.02 -5.83
C HIS A 66 6.89 -6.30 -5.37
N PRO A 67 6.46 -7.56 -5.21
CA PRO A 67 5.07 -7.91 -4.90
C PRO A 67 4.48 -7.23 -3.66
N ILE A 68 5.28 -7.02 -2.61
CA ILE A 68 4.85 -6.30 -1.41
C ILE A 68 4.46 -4.85 -1.72
N ARG A 69 5.26 -4.12 -2.51
CA ARG A 69 4.99 -2.72 -2.85
C ARG A 69 3.73 -2.63 -3.72
N LEU A 70 3.62 -3.49 -4.73
CA LEU A 70 2.42 -3.59 -5.56
C LEU A 70 1.18 -3.94 -4.74
N GLY A 71 1.30 -4.90 -3.82
CA GLY A 71 0.20 -5.31 -2.94
C GLY A 71 -0.27 -4.20 -1.99
N VAL A 72 0.63 -3.37 -1.45
CA VAL A 72 0.27 -2.20 -0.64
C VAL A 72 -0.53 -1.22 -1.47
N ALA A 73 -0.01 -0.86 -2.64
CA ALA A 73 -0.57 0.21 -3.44
C ALA A 73 -1.89 -0.20 -4.12
N LEU A 74 -2.02 -1.46 -4.54
CA LEU A 74 -3.30 -2.02 -4.98
C LEU A 74 -4.37 -1.92 -3.88
N ASN A 75 -4.06 -2.37 -2.67
CA ASN A 75 -5.01 -2.33 -1.56
C ASN A 75 -5.34 -0.89 -1.15
N PHE A 76 -4.38 0.03 -1.25
CA PHE A 76 -4.63 1.43 -0.98
C PHE A 76 -5.51 2.07 -2.08
N ALA A 77 -5.34 1.72 -3.35
CA ALA A 77 -6.25 2.15 -4.42
C ALA A 77 -7.68 1.63 -4.19
N VAL A 78 -7.83 0.36 -3.77
CA VAL A 78 -9.13 -0.20 -3.39
C VAL A 78 -9.75 0.56 -2.22
N PHE A 79 -8.97 0.95 -1.22
CA PHE A 79 -9.44 1.79 -0.12
C PHE A 79 -9.94 3.17 -0.60
N GLN A 80 -9.15 3.86 -1.43
CA GLN A 80 -9.51 5.16 -2.01
C GLN A 80 -10.84 5.08 -2.78
N TYR A 81 -11.01 4.02 -3.59
CA TYR A 81 -12.23 3.79 -4.37
C TYR A 81 -13.43 3.42 -3.48
N LYS A 82 -13.31 2.36 -2.68
CA LYS A 82 -14.46 1.78 -1.96
C LYS A 82 -14.86 2.59 -0.72
N ILE A 83 -13.88 3.06 0.05
CA ILE A 83 -14.12 3.66 1.37
C ILE A 83 -14.19 5.17 1.30
N LEU A 84 -13.22 5.81 0.63
CA LEU A 84 -13.16 7.26 0.50
C LEU A 84 -14.01 7.81 -0.65
N LYS A 85 -14.53 6.94 -1.53
CA LYS A 85 -15.31 7.33 -2.71
C LYS A 85 -14.57 8.31 -3.62
N LYS A 86 -13.25 8.11 -3.77
CA LYS A 86 -12.35 8.92 -4.61
C LYS A 86 -11.81 8.08 -5.78
N PRO A 87 -12.61 7.83 -6.83
CA PRO A 87 -12.20 6.98 -7.94
C PRO A 87 -11.01 7.54 -8.72
N ASP A 88 -10.91 8.87 -8.89
CA ASP A 88 -9.80 9.49 -9.60
C ASP A 88 -8.46 9.27 -8.90
N ALA A 89 -8.45 9.37 -7.56
CA ALA A 89 -7.26 9.12 -6.76
C ALA A 89 -6.83 7.63 -6.84
N ALA A 90 -7.80 6.72 -6.86
CA ALA A 90 -7.53 5.28 -7.02
C ALA A 90 -6.95 4.98 -8.41
N ALA A 91 -7.52 5.56 -9.47
CA ALA A 91 -7.04 5.40 -10.84
C ALA A 91 -5.62 5.97 -11.01
N HIS A 92 -5.35 7.16 -10.46
CA HIS A 92 -4.03 7.76 -10.50
C HIS A 92 -2.98 6.89 -9.80
N MET A 93 -3.32 6.32 -8.63
CA MET A 93 -2.44 5.40 -7.91
C MET A 93 -2.17 4.11 -8.69
N ALA A 94 -3.21 3.52 -9.29
CA ALA A 94 -3.07 2.31 -10.11
C ALA A 94 -2.18 2.57 -11.34
N HIS A 95 -2.37 3.70 -12.01
CA HIS A 95 -1.55 4.09 -13.16
C HIS A 95 -0.08 4.31 -12.78
N GLN A 96 0.18 5.01 -11.66
CA GLN A 96 1.55 5.21 -11.18
C GLN A 96 2.28 3.90 -10.91
N LEU A 97 1.58 2.89 -10.38
CA LEU A 97 2.17 1.57 -10.16
C LEU A 97 2.58 0.92 -11.48
N TRP A 98 1.66 0.89 -12.43
CA TRP A 98 1.90 0.29 -13.75
C TRP A 98 3.12 0.91 -14.44
N THR A 99 3.20 2.24 -14.50
CA THR A 99 4.33 2.92 -15.17
C THR A 99 5.64 2.84 -14.39
N SER A 100 5.58 2.73 -13.06
CA SER A 100 6.80 2.56 -12.25
C SER A 100 7.40 1.15 -12.41
N ASP A 101 6.59 0.17 -12.81
CA ASP A 101 7.06 -1.19 -13.11
C ASP A 101 7.73 -1.26 -14.49
N GLU A 102 7.23 -0.51 -15.47
CA GLU A 102 7.82 -0.42 -16.83
C GLU A 102 9.14 0.37 -16.90
N SER A 103 9.54 1.07 -15.83
CA SER A 103 10.81 1.82 -15.77
C SER A 103 11.94 1.09 -15.03
N GLY A 104 11.78 -0.22 -14.75
CA GLY A 104 12.89 -1.10 -14.39
C GLY A 104 13.90 -1.22 -15.54
N PRO A 105 15.20 -1.48 -15.27
CA PRO A 105 16.23 -1.41 -16.30
C PRO A 105 15.97 -2.48 -17.38
N ASP A 106 15.52 -2.05 -18.55
CA ASP A 106 15.67 -2.83 -19.77
C ASP A 106 17.16 -3.04 -20.02
N ASN A 107 17.58 -4.28 -19.81
CA ASN A 107 18.76 -4.88 -20.41
C ASN A 107 18.59 -4.91 -21.94
N GLU A 108 18.73 -3.77 -22.61
CA GLU A 108 18.88 -3.70 -24.08
C GLU A 108 20.29 -3.20 -24.45
N ASN A 109 21.30 -3.82 -23.87
CA ASN A 109 22.65 -3.86 -24.44
C ASN A 109 23.14 -5.32 -24.46
N GLN A 110 22.36 -6.19 -25.15
CA GLN A 110 22.83 -7.47 -25.69
C GLN A 110 22.16 -7.75 -27.05
N LEU A 111 22.33 -6.82 -27.99
CA LEU A 111 22.52 -7.18 -29.39
C LEU A 111 23.86 -6.58 -29.82
N GLU A 112 24.92 -7.25 -29.38
CA GLU A 112 26.21 -7.28 -30.08
C GLU A 112 25.95 -7.54 -31.56
N GLN A 113 26.53 -6.73 -32.44
CA GLN A 113 27.64 -7.22 -33.27
C GLN A 113 27.37 -8.61 -33.87
N GLN A 114 26.43 -8.69 -34.82
CA GLN A 114 26.54 -9.49 -36.04
C GLN A 114 25.88 -8.75 -37.19
#